data_AF-X1KE77-F1
#
_entry.id   AF-X1KE77-F1
#
_cell.length_a   1.000
_cell.length_b   1.000
_cell.length_c   1.000
_cell.angle_alpha   90.00
_cell.angle_beta   90.00
_cell.angle_gamma   90.00
#
_symmetry.space_group_name_H-M   'P 1'
#
loop_
_entity.id
_entity.type
_entity.pdbx_description
1 polymer ?
#
loop_
_entity_poly.entity_id
_entity_poly.type
_entity_poly.pdbx_seq_one_letter_code
_entity_poly.pdbx_strand_id
1 'polypeptide(L)'
;MEKTTIIQGREITPEDIESIREMIKANPSWGRTRLSKELALLWNWRALSGQLKDMACRTLLLKLERRGYLRLPPRLYSYRKVRKRLPCPYVPHETTPIADKLNRLTPLRIEIVKEKYLLKFFKCLLSSYHYLGFTGTVGENLKYLVFDEKDNPLACLLFGSAAWKTLARDNFIGWDEAKRKANLYLLTN
;
A
#
# COMPACT_ATOMS: atom_id res chain seq x y z
N MET A 1 -11.82 -36.22 -0.13
CA MET A 1 -10.68 -35.41 -0.60
C MET A 1 -10.93 -33.96 -0.23
N GLU A 2 -10.33 -33.53 0.86
CA GLU A 2 -10.42 -32.17 1.40
C GLU A 2 -9.74 -31.20 0.43
N LYS A 3 -10.52 -30.26 -0.13
CA LYS A 3 -10.02 -29.31 -1.14
C LYS A 3 -9.35 -28.12 -0.47
N THR A 4 -8.04 -28.17 -0.31
CA THR A 4 -7.21 -26.99 -0.07
C THR A 4 -7.42 -25.97 -1.18
N THR A 5 -7.72 -24.73 -0.81
CA THR A 5 -7.98 -23.67 -1.79
C THR A 5 -7.07 -22.48 -1.56
N ILE A 6 -6.43 -21.98 -2.62
CA ILE A 6 -5.57 -20.80 -2.53
C ILE A 6 -6.43 -19.53 -2.62
N ILE A 7 -6.38 -18.70 -1.59
CA ILE A 7 -7.07 -17.41 -1.53
C ILE A 7 -6.07 -16.35 -1.04
N GLN A 8 -5.90 -15.27 -1.81
CA GLN A 8 -4.94 -14.18 -1.49
C GLN A 8 -3.50 -14.68 -1.29
N GLY A 9 -3.10 -15.71 -2.05
CA GLY A 9 -1.78 -16.31 -1.97
C GLY A 9 -1.54 -17.16 -0.71
N ARG A 10 -2.60 -17.44 0.07
CA ARG A 10 -2.56 -18.34 1.22
C ARG A 10 -3.36 -19.60 0.91
N GLU A 11 -2.80 -20.75 1.25
CA GLU A 11 -3.53 -22.02 1.27
C GLU A 11 -4.49 -22.03 2.45
N ILE A 12 -5.74 -22.40 2.19
CA ILE A 12 -6.78 -22.51 3.20
C ILE A 12 -7.30 -23.92 3.19
N THR A 13 -7.18 -24.59 4.33
CA THR A 13 -7.69 -25.94 4.55
C THR A 13 -9.10 -25.90 5.16
N PRO A 14 -9.83 -27.03 5.19
CA PRO A 14 -11.09 -27.12 5.91
C PRO A 14 -10.95 -26.82 7.42
N GLU A 15 -9.84 -27.22 8.04
CA GLU A 15 -9.54 -26.97 9.46
C GLU A 15 -9.37 -25.48 9.74
N ASP A 16 -8.74 -24.74 8.81
CA ASP A 16 -8.66 -23.29 8.87
C ASP A 16 -10.07 -22.67 8.85
N ILE A 17 -10.96 -23.18 7.98
CA ILE A 17 -12.34 -22.67 7.88
C ILE A 17 -13.10 -22.92 9.18
N GLU A 18 -12.95 -24.11 9.78
CA GLU A 18 -13.61 -24.42 11.05
C GLU A 18 -13.04 -23.59 12.21
N SER A 19 -11.72 -23.40 12.25
CA SER A 19 -11.07 -22.53 13.23
C SER A 19 -11.58 -21.08 13.14
N ILE A 20 -11.80 -20.57 11.91
CA ILE A 20 -12.40 -19.24 11.69
C ILE A 20 -13.85 -19.21 12.18
N ARG A 21 -14.64 -20.27 11.96
CA ARG A 21 -16.02 -20.34 12.45
C ARG A 21 -16.08 -20.32 13.97
N GLU A 22 -15.25 -21.10 14.64
CA GLU A 22 -15.15 -21.11 16.10
C GLU A 22 -14.72 -19.75 16.64
N MET A 23 -13.74 -19.10 16.00
CA MET A 23 -13.33 -17.74 16.36
C MET A 23 -14.49 -16.73 16.25
N ILE A 24 -15.34 -16.84 15.22
CA ILE A 24 -16.53 -16.00 15.05
C ILE A 24 -17.56 -16.30 16.15
N LYS A 25 -17.85 -17.57 16.43
CA LYS A 25 -18.83 -17.98 17.45
C LYS A 25 -18.41 -17.54 18.85
N ALA A 26 -17.13 -17.71 19.20
CA ALA A 26 -16.58 -17.32 20.49
C ALA A 26 -16.56 -15.79 20.71
N ASN A 27 -16.64 -15.00 19.64
CA ASN A 27 -16.52 -13.54 19.71
C ASN A 27 -17.67 -12.82 18.98
N PRO A 28 -18.92 -12.94 19.45
CA PRO A 28 -20.09 -12.40 18.76
C PRO A 28 -20.10 -10.87 18.67
N SER A 29 -19.38 -10.18 19.57
CA SER A 29 -19.25 -8.72 19.57
C SER A 29 -18.25 -8.19 18.53
N TRP A 30 -17.49 -9.06 17.86
CA TRP A 30 -16.46 -8.61 16.92
C TRP A 30 -17.04 -8.25 15.56
N GLY A 31 -16.77 -7.02 15.12
CA GLY A 31 -16.98 -6.64 13.73
C GLY A 31 -15.93 -7.24 12.80
N ARG A 32 -16.22 -7.24 11.49
CA ARG A 32 -15.33 -7.75 10.42
C ARG A 32 -13.90 -7.17 10.49
N THR A 33 -13.75 -5.91 10.90
CA THR A 33 -12.44 -5.25 11.06
C THR A 33 -11.59 -5.90 12.13
N ARG A 34 -12.15 -6.08 13.34
CA ARG A 34 -11.44 -6.70 14.47
C ARG A 34 -11.11 -8.15 14.15
N LEU A 35 -12.09 -8.92 13.67
CA LEU A 35 -11.90 -10.32 13.27
C LEU A 35 -10.71 -10.50 12.32
N SER A 36 -10.64 -9.70 11.25
CA SER A 36 -9.51 -9.80 10.30
C SER A 36 -8.15 -9.41 10.88
N LYS A 37 -8.09 -8.52 11.88
CA LYS A 37 -6.84 -8.16 12.56
C LYS A 37 -6.38 -9.28 13.48
N GLU A 38 -7.28 -9.77 14.33
CA GLU A 38 -7.00 -10.88 15.25
C GLU A 38 -6.61 -12.15 14.49
N LEU A 39 -7.31 -12.47 13.40
CA LEU A 39 -6.96 -13.62 12.56
C LEU A 39 -5.61 -13.44 11.86
N ALA A 40 -5.32 -12.23 11.36
CA ALA A 40 -4.01 -11.94 10.78
C ALA A 40 -2.90 -12.02 11.84
N LEU A 41 -3.16 -11.66 13.10
CA LEU A 41 -2.20 -11.79 14.20
C LEU A 41 -1.95 -13.26 14.54
N LEU A 42 -3.03 -14.04 14.71
CA LEU A 42 -2.96 -15.48 15.02
C LEU A 42 -2.20 -16.26 13.95
N TRP A 43 -2.39 -15.90 12.68
CA TRP A 43 -1.67 -16.50 11.56
C TRP A 43 -0.28 -15.89 11.29
N ASN A 44 0.17 -14.95 12.13
CA ASN A 44 1.35 -14.11 11.92
C ASN A 44 1.47 -13.58 10.48
N TRP A 45 0.33 -13.20 9.89
CA TRP A 45 0.25 -12.85 8.48
C TRP A 45 0.71 -11.41 8.27
N ARG A 46 2.00 -11.24 8.00
CA ARG A 46 2.67 -9.95 7.86
C ARG A 46 3.32 -9.78 6.48
N ALA A 47 3.57 -8.53 6.12
CA ALA A 47 4.49 -8.17 5.04
C ALA A 47 5.94 -8.27 5.53
N LEU A 48 6.91 -8.21 4.62
CA LEU A 48 8.33 -8.18 4.97
C LEU A 48 8.70 -6.96 5.82
N SER A 49 7.95 -5.86 5.70
CA SER A 49 8.05 -4.69 6.57
C SER A 49 7.53 -4.91 8.00
N GLY A 50 7.04 -6.11 8.34
CA GLY A 50 6.38 -6.42 9.62
C GLY A 50 4.93 -5.93 9.72
N GLN A 51 4.45 -5.16 8.74
CA GLN A 51 3.07 -4.66 8.72
C GLN A 51 2.08 -5.82 8.63
N LEU A 52 1.07 -5.80 9.50
CA LEU A 52 0.00 -6.80 9.52
C LEU A 52 -0.84 -6.73 8.23
N LYS A 53 -1.07 -7.87 7.57
CA LYS A 53 -1.88 -7.97 6.35
C LYS A 53 -3.38 -8.09 6.65
N ASP A 54 -3.90 -7.24 7.53
CA ASP A 54 -5.31 -7.27 7.95
C ASP A 54 -6.28 -7.04 6.78
N MET A 55 -5.91 -6.20 5.81
CA MET A 55 -6.69 -5.95 4.59
C MET A 55 -6.76 -7.18 3.67
N ALA A 56 -5.65 -7.91 3.51
CA ALA A 56 -5.63 -9.16 2.74
C ALA A 56 -6.47 -10.23 3.43
N CYS A 57 -6.32 -10.35 4.76
CA CYS A 57 -7.12 -11.22 5.61
C CYS A 57 -8.62 -10.90 5.50
N ARG A 58 -9.00 -9.62 5.56
CA ARG A 58 -10.40 -9.20 5.39
C ARG A 58 -10.95 -9.58 4.02
N THR A 59 -10.15 -9.45 2.97
CA THR A 59 -10.57 -9.84 1.62
C THR A 59 -10.67 -11.36 1.46
N LEU A 60 -9.81 -12.11 2.15
CA LEU A 60 -9.90 -13.57 2.25
C LEU A 60 -11.22 -14.00 2.91
N LEU A 61 -11.55 -13.44 4.07
CA LEU A 61 -12.80 -13.69 4.77
C LEU A 61 -14.03 -13.37 3.90
N LEU A 62 -14.02 -12.24 3.19
CA LEU A 62 -15.10 -11.87 2.26
C LEU A 62 -15.20 -12.80 1.05
N LYS A 63 -14.09 -13.41 0.60
CA LYS A 63 -14.10 -14.42 -0.46
C LYS A 63 -14.68 -15.75 0.05
N LEU A 64 -14.36 -16.14 1.29
CA LEU A 64 -14.93 -17.32 1.93
C LEU A 64 -16.44 -17.18 2.15
N GLU A 65 -16.89 -16.02 2.63
CA GLU A 65 -18.33 -15.70 2.77
C GLU A 65 -19.06 -15.81 1.42
N ARG A 66 -18.51 -15.18 0.36
CA ARG A 66 -19.11 -15.24 -0.98
C ARG A 66 -19.19 -16.63 -1.59
N ARG A 67 -18.29 -17.53 -1.18
CA ARG A 67 -18.28 -18.93 -1.60
C ARG A 67 -19.15 -19.83 -0.72
N GLY A 68 -19.81 -19.28 0.31
CA GLY A 68 -20.69 -20.02 1.21
C GLY A 68 -19.97 -20.81 2.31
N TYR A 69 -18.66 -20.66 2.46
CA TYR A 69 -17.90 -21.42 3.48
C TYR A 69 -18.14 -20.91 4.90
N LEU A 70 -18.49 -19.64 5.07
CA LEU A 70 -18.73 -19.03 6.38
C LEU A 70 -19.74 -17.89 6.27
N ARG A 71 -20.30 -17.48 7.41
CA ARG A 71 -21.16 -16.30 7.53
C ARG A 71 -20.44 -15.28 8.41
N LEU A 72 -20.10 -14.11 7.86
CA LEU A 72 -19.41 -13.09 8.66
C LEU A 72 -20.42 -12.29 9.48
N PRO A 73 -19.99 -11.74 10.63
CA PRO A 73 -20.82 -10.82 11.41
C PRO A 73 -21.29 -9.64 10.54
N PRO A 74 -22.45 -9.04 10.86
CA PRO A 74 -22.97 -7.90 10.14
C PRO A 74 -21.95 -6.75 10.15
N ARG A 75 -22.03 -5.89 9.13
CA ARG A 75 -21.18 -4.71 9.07
C ARG A 75 -21.64 -3.74 10.16
N LEU A 76 -20.81 -3.52 11.17
CA LEU A 76 -21.10 -2.59 12.27
C LEU A 76 -21.14 -1.11 11.81
N TYR A 77 -20.40 -0.77 10.75
CA TYR A 77 -20.37 0.58 10.19
C TYR A 77 -20.44 0.51 8.65
N SER A 78 -21.42 1.20 8.07
CA SER A 78 -21.45 1.50 6.64
C SER A 78 -20.58 2.74 6.43
N TYR A 79 -19.41 2.55 5.82
CA TYR A 79 -18.49 3.66 5.64
C TYR A 79 -18.75 4.40 4.33
N ARG A 80 -19.75 5.30 4.31
CA ARG A 80 -19.75 6.40 3.33
C ARG A 80 -18.78 7.48 3.83
N LYS A 81 -17.46 7.26 3.70
CA LYS A 81 -16.53 8.40 3.67
C LYS A 81 -16.82 9.10 2.34
N VAL A 82 -17.68 10.12 2.37
CA VAL A 82 -17.30 11.32 1.65
C VAL A 82 -16.03 11.76 2.35
N ARG A 83 -14.86 11.30 1.86
CA ARG A 83 -13.59 11.89 2.26
C ARG A 83 -13.74 13.35 1.84
N LYS A 84 -14.18 14.23 2.75
CA LYS A 84 -13.80 15.64 2.65
C LYS A 84 -12.29 15.57 2.51
N ARG A 85 -11.79 15.93 1.33
CA ARG A 85 -10.35 16.03 1.07
C ARG A 85 -9.88 17.03 2.12
N LEU A 86 -9.29 16.53 3.20
CA LEU A 86 -8.64 17.43 4.14
C LEU A 86 -7.56 18.12 3.31
N PRO A 87 -7.57 19.46 3.22
CA PRO A 87 -6.55 20.17 2.47
C PRO A 87 -5.20 19.70 3.00
N CYS A 88 -4.26 19.42 2.10
CA CYS A 88 -2.90 19.17 2.55
C CYS A 88 -2.43 20.44 3.26
N PRO A 89 -1.99 20.37 4.53
CA PRO A 89 -1.51 21.55 5.23
C PRO A 89 -0.35 22.15 4.44
N TYR A 90 -0.45 23.44 4.14
CA TYR A 90 0.62 24.18 3.47
C TYR A 90 1.89 24.12 4.30
N VAL A 91 3.01 23.90 3.62
CA VAL A 91 4.34 23.96 4.20
C VAL A 91 5.04 25.11 3.50
N PRO A 92 5.48 26.16 4.21
CA PRO A 92 6.23 27.25 3.62
C PRO A 92 7.47 26.75 2.88
N HIS A 93 7.72 27.28 1.70
CA HIS A 93 8.86 26.98 0.86
C HIS A 93 9.11 28.13 -0.12
N GLU A 94 10.31 28.18 -0.67
CA GLU A 94 10.66 29.14 -1.70
C GLU A 94 9.86 28.88 -2.98
N THR A 95 9.21 29.94 -3.47
CA THR A 95 8.38 29.92 -4.69
C THR A 95 8.94 30.84 -5.77
N THR A 96 10.10 31.44 -5.53
CA THR A 96 10.78 32.31 -6.50
C THR A 96 11.06 31.50 -7.77
N PRO A 97 10.64 31.97 -8.96
CA PRO A 97 10.89 31.27 -10.20
C PRO A 97 12.40 31.05 -10.41
N ILE A 98 12.76 29.79 -10.65
CA ILE A 98 14.14 29.42 -10.96
C ILE A 98 14.30 29.41 -12.47
N ALA A 99 15.04 30.39 -13.00
CA ALA A 99 15.28 30.58 -14.42
C ALA A 99 16.79 30.59 -14.74
N ASP A 100 17.50 29.56 -14.28
CA ASP A 100 18.93 29.40 -14.48
C ASP A 100 19.26 28.08 -15.20
N LYS A 101 20.50 27.97 -15.69
CA LYS A 101 21.01 26.72 -16.26
C LYS A 101 21.24 25.69 -15.15
N LEU A 102 21.02 24.40 -15.46
CA LEU A 102 21.17 23.32 -14.49
C LEU A 102 22.54 23.28 -13.81
N ASN A 103 23.61 23.61 -14.53
CA ASN A 103 24.97 23.66 -13.98
C ASN A 103 25.20 24.73 -12.91
N ARG A 104 24.28 25.70 -12.77
CA ARG A 104 24.29 26.69 -11.68
C ARG A 104 23.44 26.26 -10.48
N LEU A 105 22.64 25.21 -10.64
CA LEU A 105 21.84 24.61 -9.58
C LEU A 105 22.52 23.39 -8.95
N THR A 106 23.63 22.93 -9.53
CA THR A 106 24.43 21.83 -9.00
C THR A 106 25.36 22.28 -7.87
N PRO A 107 25.62 21.42 -6.86
CA PRO A 107 25.17 20.03 -6.77
C PRO A 107 23.69 19.90 -6.37
N LEU A 108 22.99 18.96 -7.01
CA LEU A 108 21.62 18.62 -6.64
C LEU A 108 21.62 17.66 -5.47
N ARG A 109 20.78 17.92 -4.47
CA ARG A 109 20.51 16.99 -3.38
C ARG A 109 19.23 16.22 -3.67
N ILE A 110 19.34 14.90 -3.82
CA ILE A 110 18.20 14.01 -4.08
C ILE A 110 17.93 13.19 -2.84
N GLU A 111 16.75 13.35 -2.25
CA GLU A 111 16.35 12.65 -1.03
C GLU A 111 15.19 11.71 -1.26
N ILE A 112 15.35 10.47 -0.77
CA ILE A 112 14.25 9.52 -0.67
C ILE A 112 13.34 9.99 0.47
N VAL A 113 12.06 10.17 0.17
CA VAL A 113 11.07 10.63 1.16
C VAL A 113 10.69 9.48 2.10
N LYS A 114 11.44 9.32 3.19
CA LYS A 114 11.17 8.32 4.25
C LYS A 114 10.55 8.95 5.48
N GLU A 115 10.97 10.16 5.81
CA GLU A 115 10.60 10.87 7.02
C GLU A 115 9.21 11.52 6.89
N LYS A 116 8.51 11.61 8.02
CA LYS A 116 7.15 12.14 8.06
C LYS A 116 7.07 13.61 7.60
N TYR A 117 8.11 14.41 7.89
CA TYR A 117 8.16 15.82 7.50
C TYR A 117 8.37 15.98 5.99
N LEU A 118 9.31 15.22 5.38
CA LEU A 118 9.49 15.19 3.93
C LEU A 118 8.22 14.69 3.24
N LEU A 119 7.54 13.69 3.79
CA LEU A 119 6.27 13.21 3.22
C LEU A 119 5.17 14.27 3.28
N LYS A 120 5.10 15.06 4.35
CA LYS A 120 4.18 16.20 4.43
C LYS A 120 4.51 17.25 3.38
N PHE A 121 5.81 17.55 3.21
CA PHE A 121 6.28 18.53 2.25
C PHE A 121 6.02 18.11 0.81
N PHE A 122 6.37 16.88 0.44
CA PHE A 122 6.08 16.28 -0.86
C PHE A 122 4.59 16.34 -1.22
N LYS A 123 3.71 16.04 -0.25
CA LYS A 123 2.25 16.13 -0.44
C LYS A 123 1.79 17.57 -0.65
N CYS A 124 2.39 18.54 0.05
CA CYS A 124 2.11 19.96 -0.15
C CYS A 124 2.47 20.36 -1.59
N LEU A 125 3.70 20.09 -2.02
CA LEU A 125 4.19 20.44 -3.36
C LEU A 125 3.33 19.82 -4.47
N LEU A 126 3.08 18.50 -4.43
CA LEU A 126 2.23 17.87 -5.45
C LEU A 126 0.78 18.37 -5.40
N SER A 127 0.24 18.66 -4.21
CA SER A 127 -1.13 19.19 -4.11
C SER A 127 -1.23 20.62 -4.65
N SER A 128 -0.18 21.43 -4.53
CA SER A 128 -0.15 22.83 -4.96
C SER A 128 0.15 22.97 -6.45
N TYR A 129 1.06 22.16 -7.00
CA TYR A 129 1.64 22.39 -8.33
C TYR A 129 1.29 21.34 -9.37
N HIS A 130 0.90 20.12 -8.97
CA HIS A 130 0.49 19.13 -9.96
C HIS A 130 -0.91 19.46 -10.50
N TYR A 131 -1.06 19.51 -11.82
CA TYR A 131 -2.31 19.92 -12.49
C TYR A 131 -3.53 19.03 -12.14
N LEU A 132 -3.32 17.77 -11.76
CA LEU A 132 -4.38 16.87 -11.26
C LEU A 132 -4.57 16.91 -9.73
N GLY A 133 -3.75 17.70 -9.04
CA GLY A 133 -3.57 17.65 -7.59
C GLY A 133 -3.03 16.30 -7.12
N PHE A 134 -3.07 16.08 -5.79
CA PHE A 134 -2.59 14.86 -5.16
C PHE A 134 -3.62 14.27 -4.19
N THR A 135 -4.07 13.04 -4.46
CA THR A 135 -5.08 12.34 -3.64
C THR A 135 -4.52 11.14 -2.87
N GLY A 136 -3.24 10.81 -3.09
CA GLY A 136 -2.55 9.66 -2.52
C GLY A 136 -1.80 8.87 -3.58
N THR A 137 -1.12 7.81 -3.15
CA THR A 137 -0.47 6.84 -4.03
C THR A 137 -1.19 5.51 -3.94
N VAL A 138 -1.14 4.72 -5.02
CA VAL A 138 -1.69 3.37 -5.08
C VAL A 138 -0.53 2.38 -5.11
N GLY A 139 -0.66 1.30 -4.34
CA GLY A 139 0.36 0.24 -4.29
C GLY A 139 1.69 0.70 -3.70
N GLU A 140 2.72 -0.13 -3.90
CA GLU A 140 4.11 0.21 -3.58
C GLU A 140 4.58 1.35 -4.49
N ASN A 141 5.36 2.27 -3.92
CA ASN A 141 5.81 3.47 -4.62
C ASN A 141 7.04 4.07 -3.92
N LEU A 142 7.88 4.74 -4.71
CA LEU A 142 9.04 5.51 -4.27
C LEU A 142 8.81 6.99 -4.53
N LYS A 143 9.32 7.82 -3.63
CA LYS A 143 9.17 9.27 -3.68
C LYS A 143 10.53 9.91 -3.49
N TYR A 144 10.83 10.88 -4.33
CA TYR A 144 12.05 11.68 -4.21
C TYR A 144 11.71 13.16 -4.19
N LEU A 145 12.45 13.91 -3.38
CA LEU A 145 12.54 15.35 -3.46
C LEU A 145 13.93 15.72 -3.99
N VAL A 146 13.96 16.66 -4.92
CA VAL A 146 15.20 17.21 -5.46
C VAL A 146 15.32 18.65 -4.98
N PHE A 147 16.48 19.00 -4.44
CA PHE A 147 16.80 20.32 -3.95
C PHE A 147 18.07 20.86 -4.64
N ASP A 148 18.19 22.18 -4.71
CA ASP A 148 19.46 22.84 -5.02
C ASP A 148 20.37 22.91 -3.79
N GLU A 149 21.55 23.54 -3.95
CA GLU A 149 22.52 23.77 -2.87
C GLU A 149 22.00 24.64 -1.72
N LYS A 150 20.91 25.39 -1.94
CA LYS A 150 20.30 26.32 -0.97
C LYS A 150 19.04 25.73 -0.31
N ASP A 151 18.82 24.43 -0.49
CA ASP A 151 17.65 23.69 0.00
C ASP A 151 16.31 24.12 -0.62
N ASN A 152 16.32 24.78 -1.77
CA ASN A 152 15.10 25.10 -2.51
C ASN A 152 14.54 23.86 -3.20
N PRO A 153 13.22 23.59 -3.11
CA PRO A 153 12.61 22.45 -3.79
C PRO A 153 12.59 22.69 -5.31
N LEU A 154 13.23 21.80 -6.06
CA LEU A 154 13.27 21.85 -7.52
C LEU A 154 12.26 20.91 -8.17
N ALA A 155 12.09 19.71 -7.62
CA ALA A 155 11.24 18.69 -8.21
C ALA A 155 10.69 17.68 -7.20
N CYS A 156 9.52 17.13 -7.52
CA CYS A 156 8.94 15.95 -6.88
C CYS A 156 8.89 14.80 -7.89
N LEU A 157 9.46 13.65 -7.54
CA LEU A 157 9.37 12.43 -8.36
C LEU A 157 8.56 11.37 -7.61
N LEU A 158 7.57 10.79 -8.29
CA LEU A 158 6.74 9.70 -7.78
C LEU A 158 6.82 8.52 -8.74
N PHE A 159 7.40 7.41 -8.29
CA PHE A 159 7.44 6.17 -9.04
C PHE A 159 6.48 5.16 -8.42
N GLY A 160 5.53 4.66 -9.20
CA GLY A 160 4.72 3.51 -8.82
C GLY A 160 5.47 2.21 -9.10
N SER A 161 5.18 1.17 -8.33
CA SER A 161 5.68 -0.17 -8.62
C SER A 161 5.24 -0.65 -10.00
N ALA A 162 6.05 -1.50 -10.61
CA ALA A 162 5.73 -2.14 -11.87
C ALA A 162 4.45 -2.99 -11.76
N ALA A 163 3.77 -3.20 -12.89
CA ALA A 163 2.55 -3.99 -12.90
C ALA A 163 2.79 -5.43 -12.39
N TRP A 164 1.79 -6.00 -11.72
CA TRP A 164 1.89 -7.31 -11.07
C TRP A 164 2.31 -8.42 -12.04
N LYS A 165 1.79 -8.43 -13.28
CA LYS A 165 2.19 -9.34 -14.35
C LYS A 165 2.64 -8.54 -15.56
N THR A 166 3.90 -8.74 -15.96
CA THR A 166 4.46 -8.10 -17.16
C THR A 166 5.35 -9.12 -17.83
N LEU A 167 4.84 -9.76 -18.89
CA LEU A 167 5.55 -10.86 -19.56
C LEU A 167 6.91 -10.41 -20.11
N ALA A 168 7.00 -9.20 -20.69
CA ALA A 168 8.26 -8.67 -21.19
C ALA A 168 9.33 -8.53 -20.09
N ARG A 169 8.96 -7.96 -18.93
CA ARG A 169 9.83 -7.89 -17.75
C ARG A 169 10.22 -9.29 -17.32
N ASP A 170 9.23 -10.15 -17.09
CA ASP A 170 9.41 -11.50 -16.55
C ASP A 170 10.39 -12.30 -17.44
N ASN A 171 10.24 -12.23 -18.77
CA ASN A 171 11.16 -12.85 -19.73
C ASN A 171 12.57 -12.24 -19.67
N PHE A 172 12.67 -10.91 -19.62
CA PHE A 172 13.96 -10.21 -19.58
C PHE A 172 14.79 -10.56 -18.34
N ILE A 173 14.16 -10.67 -17.18
CA ILE A 173 14.85 -11.00 -15.90
C ILE A 173 14.80 -12.49 -15.54
N GLY A 174 14.32 -13.34 -16.45
CA GLY A 174 14.27 -14.80 -16.25
C GLY A 174 13.33 -15.27 -15.12
N TRP A 175 12.25 -14.54 -14.88
CA TRP A 175 11.22 -14.89 -13.90
C TRP A 175 10.13 -15.76 -14.53
N ASP A 176 9.99 -16.97 -14.00
CA ASP A 176 8.75 -17.74 -14.13
C ASP A 176 7.68 -17.23 -13.12
N GLU A 177 6.50 -17.86 -13.11
CA GLU A 177 5.43 -17.47 -12.21
C GLU A 177 5.79 -17.57 -10.72
N ALA A 178 6.58 -18.58 -10.33
CA ALA A 178 6.99 -18.78 -8.95
C ALA A 178 7.99 -17.72 -8.52
N LYS A 179 9.03 -17.48 -9.33
CA LYS A 179 10.03 -16.42 -9.12
C LYS A 179 9.39 -15.04 -9.07
N ARG A 180 8.44 -14.75 -9.96
CA ARG A 180 7.70 -13.48 -9.91
C ARG A 180 6.96 -13.32 -8.59
N LYS A 181 6.19 -14.33 -8.15
CA LYS A 181 5.47 -14.26 -6.87
C LYS A 181 6.41 -14.05 -5.69
N ALA A 182 7.57 -14.71 -5.72
CA ALA A 182 8.58 -14.59 -4.68
C ALA A 182 9.27 -13.22 -4.70
N ASN A 183 9.59 -12.67 -5.87
CA ASN A 183 10.49 -11.52 -6.01
C ASN A 183 9.78 -10.19 -6.34
N LEU A 184 8.46 -10.18 -6.55
CA LEU A 184 7.71 -8.96 -6.91
C LEU A 184 7.94 -7.79 -5.95
N TYR A 185 8.13 -8.07 -4.66
CA TYR A 185 8.41 -7.05 -3.64
C TYR A 185 9.78 -6.36 -3.83
N LEU A 186 10.67 -6.92 -4.65
CA LEU A 186 11.99 -6.38 -4.98
C LEU A 186 11.97 -5.41 -6.16
N LEU A 187 10.81 -5.08 -6.73
CA LEU A 187 10.73 -4.17 -7.88
C LEU A 187 10.66 -2.69 -7.48
N THR A 188 10.49 -2.37 -6.20
CA THR A 188 10.25 -1.01 -5.73
C THR A 188 11.01 -0.80 -4.43
N ASN A 189 12.33 -0.61 -4.58
CA ASN A 189 13.31 -0.62 -3.50
C ASN A 189 14.05 0.71 -3.43
#